data_AF-A0A8T4T994-F1
#
_entry.id   AF-A0A8T4T994-F1
#
_cell.length_a   1.000
_cell.length_b   1.000
_cell.length_c   1.000
_cell.angle_alpha   90.00
_cell.angle_beta   90.00
_cell.angle_gamma   90.00
#
_symmetry.space_group_name_H-M   'P 1'
#
loop_
_entity.id
_entity.type
_entity.pdbx_description
1 polymer ?
#
loop_
_entity_poly.entity_id
_entity_poly.type
_entity_poly.pdbx_seq_one_letter_code
_entity_poly.pdbx_strand_id
1 'polypeptide(L)'
;MKTELSALDLHFLLKELATALIGARVDKIYQPDGFFFQLHKSGEGKLLLKIEKNCLWLTGAKTDMPETQKGMCQLLRKVLEGKKLISLEQVNGERILKLTFATQAEQFILYVELFSTGNLILCDFDGTIKMAVEERAWKDRQIKRGEPYQLPPSKKNTLTFERADFTFGEYPISKQLAQLGLGKTYAMELCARAGVAPLAETIDSAQADKLFLAYKTILFEPISARAYVNGEIAPIELKHLTETFTQYSSFSEALDKHLGITASQQRLDKKRQKFLAEKERIQHAIDMQQKNLEKAELEIVQNQRAGELIYEHYQELQEIIEELRKAKEKFSLHQMKEKLKGHPTIKDIDPKTSDVVIEIDT
;
A
#
# COMPACT_ATOMS: atom_id res chain seq x y z
N MET A 1 -14.18 12.45 -5.23
CA MET A 1 -13.32 12.72 -4.07
C MET A 1 -11.87 12.80 -4.52
N LYS A 2 -11.19 13.89 -4.16
CA LYS A 2 -9.76 14.09 -4.42
C LYS A 2 -8.96 13.06 -3.65
N THR A 3 -8.04 12.38 -4.34
CA THR A 3 -7.16 11.37 -3.75
C THR A 3 -5.68 11.63 -4.04
N GLU A 4 -5.40 12.59 -4.92
CA GLU A 4 -4.06 13.00 -5.32
C GLU A 4 -4.01 14.51 -5.48
N LEU A 5 -2.83 15.09 -5.23
CA LEU A 5 -2.56 16.48 -5.58
C LEU A 5 -2.19 16.56 -7.06
N SER A 6 -2.66 17.58 -7.76
CA SER A 6 -2.08 17.98 -9.05
C SER A 6 -0.77 18.74 -8.84
N ALA A 7 0.00 18.95 -9.92
CA ALA A 7 1.20 19.79 -9.85
C ALA A 7 0.90 21.22 -9.41
N LEU A 8 -0.24 21.77 -9.81
CA LEU A 8 -0.65 23.12 -9.43
C LEU A 8 -1.14 23.18 -7.98
N ASP A 9 -1.86 22.16 -7.49
CA ASP A 9 -2.18 22.05 -6.05
C ASP A 9 -0.90 22.04 -5.21
N LEU A 10 0.11 21.29 -5.67
CA LEU A 10 1.40 21.22 -5.00
C LEU A 10 2.09 22.58 -4.95
N HIS A 11 2.07 23.36 -6.04
CA HIS A 11 2.64 24.71 -6.06
C HIS A 11 2.07 25.62 -4.97
N PHE A 12 0.75 25.63 -4.79
CA PHE A 12 0.12 26.41 -3.72
C PHE A 12 0.47 25.86 -2.34
N LEU A 13 0.40 24.54 -2.16
CA LEU A 13 0.74 23.91 -0.90
C LEU A 13 2.18 24.21 -0.49
N LEU A 14 3.12 24.24 -1.43
CA LEU A 14 4.52 24.53 -1.14
C LEU A 14 4.74 25.96 -0.64
N LYS A 15 3.95 26.94 -1.07
CA LYS A 15 4.03 28.31 -0.51
C LYS A 15 3.69 28.31 0.98
N GLU A 16 2.64 27.57 1.35
CA GLU A 16 2.21 27.39 2.73
C GLU A 16 3.27 26.61 3.54
N LEU A 17 3.70 25.45 3.02
CA LEU A 17 4.68 24.60 3.69
C LEU A 17 6.06 25.26 3.81
N ALA A 18 6.51 26.04 2.81
CA ALA A 18 7.78 26.74 2.88
C ALA A 18 7.77 27.77 4.01
N THR A 19 6.68 28.52 4.14
CA THR A 19 6.49 29.49 5.22
C THR A 19 6.56 28.80 6.59
N ALA A 20 5.89 27.66 6.75
CA ALA A 20 5.86 26.94 8.02
C ALA A 20 7.16 26.16 8.33
N LEU A 21 7.76 25.48 7.33
CA LEU A 21 8.77 24.46 7.57
C LEU A 21 10.22 24.92 7.36
N ILE A 22 10.48 25.93 6.52
CA ILE A 22 11.86 26.39 6.31
C ILE A 22 12.41 26.96 7.63
N GLY A 23 13.62 26.51 7.98
CA GLY A 23 14.28 26.80 9.25
C GLY A 23 13.87 25.88 10.41
N ALA A 24 12.85 25.04 10.24
CA ALA A 24 12.45 24.05 11.23
C ALA A 24 13.48 22.92 11.32
N ARG A 25 13.73 22.43 12.52
CA ARG A 25 14.61 21.29 12.81
C ARG A 25 13.81 20.01 12.84
N VAL A 26 14.31 18.93 12.25
CA VAL A 26 13.69 17.61 12.37
C VAL A 26 13.93 17.06 13.77
N ASP A 27 12.87 16.77 14.52
CA ASP A 27 12.95 16.16 15.84
C ASP A 27 12.92 14.64 15.77
N LYS A 28 11.90 14.10 15.09
CA LYS A 28 11.62 12.67 14.98
C LYS A 28 10.94 12.38 13.64
N ILE A 29 11.14 11.16 13.14
CA ILE A 29 10.45 10.67 11.94
C ILE A 29 9.77 9.34 12.27
N TYR A 30 8.53 9.17 11.83
CA TYR A 30 7.71 7.99 12.08
C TYR A 30 7.11 7.44 10.79
N GLN A 31 6.83 6.13 10.75
CA GLN A 31 6.18 5.49 9.62
C GLN A 31 5.11 4.45 10.01
N PRO A 32 3.92 4.88 10.51
CA PRO A 32 2.79 3.97 10.70
C PRO A 32 2.14 3.57 9.34
N ASP A 33 1.53 4.53 8.63
CA ASP A 33 0.80 4.30 7.36
C ASP A 33 1.32 5.17 6.19
N GLY A 34 2.19 6.12 6.53
CA GLY A 34 2.88 7.08 5.67
C GLY A 34 4.02 7.69 6.50
N PHE A 35 4.81 8.58 5.93
CA PHE A 35 5.90 9.21 6.68
C PHE A 35 5.39 10.43 7.44
N PHE A 36 5.73 10.53 8.71
CA PHE A 36 5.45 11.68 9.55
C PHE A 36 6.77 12.29 9.99
N PHE A 37 7.04 13.49 9.52
CA PHE A 37 8.18 14.28 9.96
C PHE A 37 7.68 15.20 11.06
N GLN A 38 8.13 14.96 12.29
CA GLN A 38 7.96 15.91 13.37
C GLN A 38 9.10 16.92 13.26
N LEU A 39 8.76 18.19 13.11
CA LEU A 39 9.71 19.29 13.08
C LEU A 39 9.42 20.28 14.22
N HIS A 40 10.44 20.99 14.65
CA HIS A 40 10.34 22.08 15.61
C HIS A 40 10.89 23.37 15.01
N LYS A 41 10.07 24.43 15.00
CA LYS A 41 10.47 25.77 14.57
C LYS A 41 10.38 26.74 15.74
N SER A 42 11.45 27.50 15.94
CA SER A 42 11.49 28.49 17.03
C SER A 42 10.37 29.51 16.88
N GLY A 43 9.58 29.73 17.95
CA GLY A 43 8.43 30.64 17.96
C GLY A 43 7.11 30.01 17.49
N GLU A 44 7.14 28.99 16.62
CA GLU A 44 5.94 28.30 16.13
C GLU A 44 5.70 26.95 16.84
N GLY A 45 6.73 26.37 17.44
CA GLY A 45 6.66 25.12 18.18
C GLY A 45 6.72 23.89 17.28
N LYS A 46 5.97 22.85 17.66
CA LYS A 46 5.98 21.54 16.99
C LYS A 46 5.04 21.53 15.79
N LEU A 47 5.59 21.13 14.65
CA LEU A 47 4.92 20.95 13.37
C LEU A 47 4.99 19.47 12.97
N LEU A 48 3.97 18.97 12.29
CA LEU A 48 3.90 17.58 11.84
C LEU A 48 3.56 17.53 10.36
N LEU A 49 4.56 17.27 9.52
CA LEU A 49 4.38 17.05 8.08
C LEU A 49 4.07 15.58 7.85
N LYS A 50 2.90 15.30 7.27
CA LYS A 50 2.52 13.97 6.83
C LYS A 50 2.75 13.84 5.33
N ILE A 51 3.42 12.78 4.92
CA ILE A 51 3.67 12.42 3.52
C ILE A 51 3.06 11.05 3.25
N GLU A 52 2.10 11.03 2.34
CA GLU A 52 1.49 9.82 1.79
C GLU A 52 1.91 9.63 0.33
N LYS A 53 1.35 8.63 -0.35
CA LYS A 53 1.77 8.24 -1.70
C LYS A 53 1.63 9.36 -2.74
N ASN A 54 0.49 10.07 -2.73
CA ASN A 54 0.14 11.05 -3.78
C ASN A 54 -0.21 12.44 -3.20
N CYS A 55 0.07 12.66 -1.93
CA CYS A 55 -0.25 13.88 -1.20
C CYS A 55 0.63 14.04 0.04
N LEU A 56 0.75 15.29 0.49
CA LEU A 56 1.37 15.66 1.76
C LEU A 56 0.64 16.87 2.32
N TRP A 57 0.72 17.09 3.64
CA TRP A 57 0.15 18.25 4.31
C TRP A 57 0.65 18.37 5.75
N LEU A 58 0.50 19.54 6.36
CA LEU A 58 0.64 19.68 7.82
C LEU A 58 -0.60 19.12 8.52
N THR A 59 -0.40 18.22 9.47
CA THR A 59 -1.49 17.56 10.19
C THR A 59 -1.49 17.90 11.67
N GLY A 60 -2.69 18.07 12.23
CA GLY A 60 -2.90 18.15 13.68
C GLY A 60 -3.14 16.78 14.32
N ALA A 61 -3.18 15.72 13.53
CA ALA A 61 -3.60 14.40 13.99
C ALA A 61 -2.59 13.78 14.97
N LYS A 62 -3.08 13.46 16.17
CA LYS A 62 -2.36 12.62 17.14
C LYS A 62 -2.55 11.17 16.75
N THR A 63 -1.68 10.65 15.88
CA THR A 63 -1.65 9.22 15.57
C THR A 63 -0.75 8.51 16.57
N ASP A 64 -1.04 7.23 16.87
CA ASP A 64 -0.13 6.37 17.62
C ASP A 64 1.15 6.18 16.79
N MET A 65 2.23 6.83 17.23
CA MET A 65 3.51 6.87 16.54
C MET A 65 4.43 5.80 17.14
N PRO A 66 4.69 4.68 16.43
CA PRO A 66 5.51 3.62 16.99
C PRO A 66 6.95 4.12 17.22
N GLU A 67 7.53 3.86 18.39
CA GLU A 67 8.93 4.28 18.65
C GLU A 67 9.94 3.45 17.85
N THR A 68 9.65 2.16 17.62
CA THR A 68 10.48 1.27 16.79
C THR A 68 10.19 1.51 15.31
N GLN A 69 11.21 1.92 14.56
CA GLN A 69 11.14 2.16 13.12
C GLN A 69 12.06 1.19 12.37
N LYS A 70 11.75 0.89 11.11
CA LYS A 70 12.54 -0.02 10.25
C LYS A 70 12.72 0.59 8.86
N GLY A 71 13.67 0.05 8.09
CA GLY A 71 13.89 0.42 6.69
C GLY A 71 14.20 1.91 6.50
N MET A 72 13.54 2.51 5.50
CA MET A 72 13.75 3.91 5.13
C MET A 72 13.54 4.88 6.30
N CYS A 73 12.52 4.68 7.14
CA CYS A 73 12.27 5.55 8.28
C CYS A 73 13.45 5.58 9.26
N GLN A 74 14.02 4.42 9.60
CA GLN A 74 15.17 4.35 10.51
C GLN A 74 16.41 5.03 9.91
N LEU A 75 16.63 4.92 8.60
CA LEU A 75 17.71 5.63 7.93
C LEU A 75 17.49 7.14 7.95
N LEU A 76 16.28 7.60 7.62
CA LEU A 76 15.92 9.02 7.68
C LEU A 76 16.12 9.58 9.08
N ARG A 77 15.75 8.83 10.13
CA ARG A 77 16.04 9.23 11.52
C ARG A 77 17.54 9.43 11.75
N LYS A 78 18.35 8.43 11.41
CA LYS A 78 19.81 8.49 11.55
C LYS A 78 20.44 9.67 10.81
N VAL A 79 19.92 10.00 9.61
CA VAL A 79 20.54 11.00 8.73
C VAL A 79 19.99 12.41 8.96
N LEU A 80 18.69 12.57 9.18
CA LEU A 80 18.00 13.85 9.16
C LEU A 80 17.61 14.39 10.55
N GLU A 81 17.50 13.56 11.60
CA GLU A 81 17.20 14.08 12.95
C GLU A 81 18.27 15.10 13.39
N GLY A 82 17.81 16.21 13.97
CA GLY A 82 18.65 17.34 14.36
C GLY A 82 19.02 18.31 13.22
N LYS A 83 18.81 17.92 11.95
CA LYS A 83 19.10 18.79 10.79
C LYS A 83 17.97 19.79 10.56
N LYS A 84 18.33 20.97 10.02
CA LYS A 84 17.36 22.01 9.65
C LYS A 84 16.93 21.85 8.20
N LEU A 85 15.64 22.01 7.91
CA LEU A 85 15.16 22.17 6.54
C LEU A 85 15.54 23.57 6.05
N ILE A 86 16.38 23.65 5.02
CA ILE A 86 16.89 24.93 4.48
C ILE A 86 16.25 25.31 3.14
N SER A 87 15.76 24.34 2.36
CA SER A 87 14.99 24.61 1.15
C SER A 87 13.88 23.59 0.94
N LEU A 88 12.79 24.05 0.32
CA LEU A 88 11.63 23.25 -0.07
C LEU A 88 11.18 23.76 -1.44
N GLU A 89 11.37 22.94 -2.47
CA GLU A 89 11.17 23.35 -3.86
C GLU A 89 10.32 22.32 -4.63
N GLN A 90 9.51 22.80 -5.57
CA GLN A 90 8.86 21.95 -6.56
C GLN A 90 9.81 21.76 -7.75
N VAL A 91 10.00 20.52 -8.18
CA VAL A 91 10.90 20.24 -9.30
C VAL A 91 10.14 20.31 -10.62
N ASN A 92 10.58 21.18 -11.54
CA ASN A 92 10.10 21.31 -12.92
C ASN A 92 8.58 21.42 -13.09
N GLY A 93 7.85 21.94 -12.09
CA GLY A 93 6.38 21.99 -12.15
C GLY A 93 5.73 20.61 -12.23
N GLU A 94 6.42 19.58 -11.76
CA GLU A 94 5.93 18.21 -11.63
C GLU A 94 5.45 17.97 -10.20
N ARG A 95 4.86 16.79 -9.96
CA ARG A 95 4.48 16.34 -8.61
C ARG A 95 5.67 15.76 -7.84
N ILE A 96 6.76 16.52 -7.81
CA ILE A 96 8.03 16.16 -7.16
C ILE A 96 8.48 17.30 -6.28
N LEU A 97 8.83 16.99 -5.03
CA LEU A 97 9.43 17.93 -4.10
C LEU A 97 10.91 17.61 -3.91
N LYS A 98 11.70 18.65 -3.73
CA LYS A 98 13.09 18.59 -3.29
C LYS A 98 13.18 19.29 -1.93
N LEU A 99 13.41 18.51 -0.88
CA LEU A 99 13.65 19.00 0.47
C LEU A 99 15.15 18.95 0.74
N THR A 100 15.72 20.08 1.12
CA THR A 100 17.15 20.16 1.43
C THR A 100 17.33 20.33 2.94
N PHE A 101 18.01 19.38 3.56
CA PHE A 101 18.31 19.40 4.99
C PHE A 101 19.80 19.60 5.23
N ALA A 102 20.15 20.47 6.18
CA ALA A 102 21.54 20.77 6.46
C ALA A 102 21.86 20.92 7.96
N THR A 103 23.13 20.66 8.28
CA THR A 103 23.84 21.16 9.46
C THR A 103 24.96 22.09 9.00
N GLN A 104 25.83 22.54 9.91
CA GLN A 104 27.05 23.26 9.53
C GLN A 104 28.06 22.38 8.76
N ALA A 105 27.95 21.05 8.87
CA ALA A 105 28.94 20.12 8.32
C ALA A 105 28.42 19.27 7.16
N GLU A 106 27.11 18.96 7.14
CA GLU A 106 26.54 18.01 6.18
C GLU A 106 25.26 18.55 5.56
N GLN A 107 25.02 18.18 4.30
CA GLN A 107 23.79 18.49 3.57
C GLN A 107 23.25 17.23 2.86
N PHE A 108 21.93 17.07 2.91
CA PHE A 108 21.21 15.96 2.31
C PHE A 108 19.99 16.47 1.55
N ILE A 109 19.63 15.73 0.51
CA ILE A 109 18.47 16.04 -0.33
C ILE A 109 17.48 14.89 -0.21
N LEU A 110 16.22 15.19 0.09
CA LEU A 110 15.12 14.23 0.07
C LEU A 110 14.19 14.60 -1.08
N TYR A 111 14.17 13.76 -2.12
CA TYR A 111 13.17 13.85 -3.17
C TYR A 111 11.91 13.10 -2.75
N VAL A 112 10.76 13.72 -2.98
CA VAL A 112 9.43 13.14 -2.73
C VAL A 112 8.65 13.14 -4.03
N GLU A 113 8.46 11.97 -4.62
CA GLU A 113 7.65 11.77 -5.82
C GLU A 113 6.21 11.42 -5.41
N LEU A 114 5.24 12.24 -5.83
CA LEU A 114 3.82 12.12 -5.45
C LEU A 114 2.94 11.60 -6.60
N PHE A 115 3.50 10.71 -7.42
CA PHE A 115 2.79 10.08 -8.53
C PHE A 115 2.99 8.57 -8.50
N SER A 116 2.12 7.85 -9.23
CA SER A 116 2.12 6.38 -9.26
C SER A 116 1.96 5.79 -7.84
N THR A 117 2.96 5.06 -7.35
CA THR A 117 2.97 4.45 -6.00
C THR A 117 3.49 5.40 -4.92
N GLY A 118 4.00 6.57 -5.29
CA GLY A 118 4.74 7.48 -4.43
C GLY A 118 6.14 6.95 -4.09
N ASN A 119 7.13 7.84 -3.94
CA ASN A 119 8.49 7.43 -3.57
C ASN A 119 9.18 8.50 -2.73
N LEU A 120 9.98 8.06 -1.74
CA LEU A 120 10.91 8.93 -1.01
C LEU A 120 12.32 8.46 -1.34
N ILE A 121 13.16 9.37 -1.82
CA ILE A 121 14.53 9.10 -2.24
C ILE A 121 15.46 10.04 -1.48
N LEU A 122 16.28 9.47 -0.61
CA LEU A 122 17.31 10.20 0.13
C LEU A 122 18.62 10.17 -0.66
N CYS A 123 19.15 11.35 -0.94
CA CYS A 123 20.43 11.57 -1.59
C CYS A 123 21.40 12.32 -0.67
N ASP A 124 22.70 12.18 -0.93
CA ASP A 124 23.66 13.19 -0.46
C ASP A 124 23.54 14.50 -1.24
N PHE A 125 24.39 15.46 -0.89
CA PHE A 125 24.41 16.77 -1.51
C PHE A 125 24.73 16.73 -3.01
N ASP A 126 25.56 15.79 -3.45
CA ASP A 126 25.92 15.60 -4.86
C ASP A 126 24.78 14.94 -5.68
N GLY A 127 23.68 14.57 -5.03
CA GLY A 127 22.52 13.95 -5.66
C GLY A 127 22.63 12.44 -5.82
N THR A 128 23.62 11.79 -5.20
CA THR A 128 23.78 10.34 -5.22
C THR A 128 22.81 9.69 -4.25
N ILE A 129 22.04 8.72 -4.74
CA ILE A 129 21.00 8.04 -3.98
C ILE A 129 21.63 7.19 -2.87
N LYS A 130 21.33 7.53 -1.61
CA LYS A 130 21.68 6.73 -0.43
C LYS A 130 20.68 5.62 -0.17
N MET A 131 19.38 5.90 -0.39
CA MET A 131 18.29 4.93 -0.28
C MET A 131 17.01 5.48 -0.93
N ALA A 132 16.18 4.59 -1.47
CA ALA A 132 14.82 4.89 -1.90
C ALA A 132 13.83 3.94 -1.21
N VAL A 133 12.57 4.34 -1.08
CA VAL A 133 11.49 3.43 -0.64
C VAL A 133 11.26 2.33 -1.69
N GLU A 134 11.25 2.72 -2.96
CA GLU A 134 11.16 1.81 -4.10
C GLU A 134 12.34 2.05 -5.04
N GLU A 135 13.23 1.05 -5.18
CA GLU A 135 14.24 1.01 -6.23
C GLU A 135 13.65 0.35 -7.47
N ARG A 136 13.77 1.01 -8.63
CA ARG A 136 13.13 0.56 -9.87
C ARG A 136 13.84 1.10 -11.09
N ALA A 137 13.88 0.28 -12.14
CA ALA A 137 14.33 0.68 -13.46
C ALA A 137 13.11 0.84 -14.39
N TRP A 138 13.03 1.99 -15.05
CA TRP A 138 12.11 2.25 -16.15
C TRP A 138 12.90 2.33 -17.46
N LYS A 139 12.18 2.46 -18.58
CA LYS A 139 12.80 2.65 -19.89
C LYS A 139 13.72 3.88 -19.94
N ASP A 140 13.27 4.99 -19.33
CA ASP A 140 13.92 6.30 -19.50
C ASP A 140 14.72 6.77 -18.28
N ARG A 141 14.64 6.06 -17.14
CA ARG A 141 15.40 6.37 -15.92
C ARG A 141 15.53 5.17 -14.98
N GLN A 142 16.48 5.24 -14.06
CA GLN A 142 16.63 4.26 -12.98
C GLN A 142 16.79 4.95 -11.62
N ILE A 143 16.12 4.39 -10.61
CA ILE A 143 16.28 4.75 -9.20
C ILE A 143 16.93 3.55 -8.53
N LYS A 144 18.22 3.70 -8.18
CA LYS A 144 19.03 2.65 -7.57
C LYS A 144 20.04 3.26 -6.61
N ARG A 145 20.28 2.59 -5.48
CA ARG A 145 21.27 3.04 -4.51
C ARG A 145 22.68 3.11 -5.13
N GLY A 146 23.39 4.21 -4.84
CA GLY A 146 24.75 4.49 -5.33
C GLY A 146 24.79 5.23 -6.66
N GLU A 147 23.66 5.37 -7.35
CA GLU A 147 23.56 6.10 -8.61
C GLU A 147 23.06 7.54 -8.38
N PRO A 148 23.35 8.49 -9.28
CA PRO A 148 22.76 9.82 -9.22
C PRO A 148 21.24 9.77 -9.46
N TYR A 149 20.48 10.60 -8.74
CA TYR A 149 19.04 10.72 -8.93
C TYR A 149 18.70 11.32 -10.30
N GLN A 150 17.77 10.68 -11.01
CA GLN A 150 17.29 11.11 -12.32
C GLN A 150 15.80 11.43 -12.28
N LEU A 151 15.45 12.62 -12.77
CA LEU A 151 14.07 13.04 -12.92
C LEU A 151 13.34 12.20 -13.97
N PRO A 152 12.02 12.02 -13.86
CA PRO A 152 11.25 11.41 -14.92
C PRO A 152 11.28 12.31 -16.17
N PRO A 153 11.09 11.75 -17.37
CA PRO A 153 10.93 12.55 -18.58
C PRO A 153 9.80 13.55 -18.39
N SER A 154 10.09 14.84 -18.55
CA SER A 154 9.10 15.92 -18.46
C SER A 154 8.92 16.57 -19.83
N LYS A 155 7.68 16.91 -20.18
CA LYS A 155 7.38 17.62 -21.43
C LYS A 155 7.73 19.10 -21.31
N LYS A 156 7.14 19.78 -20.33
CA LYS A 156 7.35 21.19 -20.04
C LYS A 156 6.92 21.53 -18.61
N ASN A 157 7.58 22.50 -18.01
CA ASN A 157 7.28 22.96 -16.66
C ASN A 157 5.94 23.71 -16.62
N THR A 158 4.97 23.14 -15.90
CA THR A 158 3.60 23.65 -15.79
C THR A 158 3.49 25.00 -15.07
N LEU A 159 4.53 25.42 -14.36
CA LEU A 159 4.58 26.69 -13.63
C LEU A 159 5.22 27.83 -14.43
N THR A 160 5.75 27.52 -15.61
CA THR A 160 6.46 28.50 -16.46
C THR A 160 5.96 28.47 -17.89
N PHE A 161 4.68 28.18 -18.12
CA PHE A 161 4.13 28.28 -19.46
C PHE A 161 4.19 29.71 -19.98
N GLU A 162 4.41 29.79 -21.29
CA GLU A 162 4.39 30.99 -22.09
C GLU A 162 3.18 30.98 -23.00
N ARG A 163 2.86 32.13 -23.61
CA ARG A 163 1.71 32.22 -24.49
C ARG A 163 1.79 31.24 -25.68
N ALA A 164 2.99 30.97 -26.17
CA ALA A 164 3.25 30.03 -27.25
C ALA A 164 2.89 28.57 -26.90
N ASP A 165 2.73 28.22 -25.62
CA ASP A 165 2.29 26.88 -25.19
C ASP A 165 0.79 26.66 -25.32
N PHE A 166 0.03 27.75 -25.43
CA PHE A 166 -1.42 27.74 -25.57
C PHE A 166 -1.79 27.67 -27.06
N THR A 167 -1.26 26.64 -27.72
CA THR A 167 -1.56 26.27 -29.11
C THR A 167 -2.41 25.01 -29.10
N PHE A 168 -3.57 25.07 -29.74
CA PHE A 168 -4.57 24.01 -29.69
C PHE A 168 -4.86 23.50 -31.10
N GLY A 169 -4.94 22.18 -31.24
CA GLY A 169 -5.44 21.51 -32.44
C GLY A 169 -6.94 21.27 -32.38
N GLU A 170 -7.46 20.46 -33.30
CA GLU A 170 -8.89 20.12 -33.44
C GLU A 170 -9.31 19.02 -32.46
N TYR A 171 -9.39 19.35 -31.16
CA TYR A 171 -9.79 18.43 -30.10
C TYR A 171 -10.35 19.21 -28.90
N PRO A 172 -11.18 18.62 -28.01
CA PRO A 172 -11.69 19.35 -26.84
C PRO A 172 -10.61 20.07 -26.03
N ILE A 173 -10.72 21.41 -25.93
CA ILE A 173 -9.74 22.29 -25.26
C ILE A 173 -9.40 21.80 -23.85
N SER A 174 -10.41 21.40 -23.08
CA SER A 174 -10.20 20.88 -21.72
C SER A 174 -9.26 19.66 -21.67
N LYS A 175 -9.32 18.79 -22.67
CA LYS A 175 -8.44 17.62 -22.74
C LYS A 175 -7.03 18.01 -23.18
N GLN A 176 -6.91 18.96 -24.11
CA GLN A 176 -5.60 19.48 -24.53
C GLN A 176 -4.89 20.17 -23.37
N LEU A 177 -5.59 21.03 -22.60
CA LEU A 177 -5.07 21.65 -21.37
C LEU A 177 -4.66 20.60 -20.33
N ALA A 178 -5.45 19.54 -20.15
CA ALA A 178 -5.09 18.46 -19.24
C ALA A 178 -3.82 17.71 -19.71
N GLN A 179 -3.63 17.52 -21.02
CA GLN A 179 -2.43 16.89 -21.61
C GLN A 179 -1.16 17.73 -21.49
N LEU A 180 -1.30 19.06 -21.28
CA LEU A 180 -0.18 19.93 -20.90
C LEU A 180 0.30 19.67 -19.45
N GLY A 181 -0.43 18.88 -18.65
CA GLY A 181 -0.04 18.54 -17.28
C GLY A 181 -0.78 19.35 -16.19
N LEU A 182 -1.75 20.19 -16.57
CA LEU A 182 -2.57 20.96 -15.62
C LEU A 182 -3.61 20.09 -14.90
N GLY A 183 -3.91 18.90 -15.43
CA GLY A 183 -4.94 18.02 -14.91
C GLY A 183 -6.37 18.50 -15.26
N LYS A 184 -7.35 17.63 -15.02
CA LYS A 184 -8.75 17.86 -15.42
C LYS A 184 -9.37 19.06 -14.72
N THR A 185 -9.19 19.17 -13.41
CA THR A 185 -9.81 20.22 -12.58
C THR A 185 -9.37 21.61 -13.03
N TYR A 186 -8.07 21.85 -13.19
CA TYR A 186 -7.57 23.16 -13.62
C TYR A 186 -7.78 23.42 -15.12
N ALA A 187 -7.83 22.39 -15.96
CA ALA A 187 -8.27 22.57 -17.34
C ALA A 187 -9.71 23.10 -17.43
N MET A 188 -10.63 22.55 -16.64
CA MET A 188 -12.01 23.05 -16.54
C MET A 188 -12.06 24.46 -15.98
N GLU A 189 -11.26 24.74 -14.96
CA GLU A 189 -11.19 26.06 -14.34
C GLU A 189 -10.69 27.14 -15.30
N LEU A 190 -9.67 26.84 -16.10
CA LEU A 190 -9.17 27.75 -17.13
C LEU A 190 -10.23 28.06 -18.17
N CYS A 191 -10.92 27.03 -18.66
CA CYS A 191 -12.03 27.19 -19.59
C CYS A 191 -13.12 28.11 -19.01
N ALA A 192 -13.52 27.89 -17.76
CA ALA A 192 -14.52 28.71 -17.10
C ALA A 192 -14.07 30.17 -16.92
N ARG A 193 -12.83 30.42 -16.50
CA ARG A 193 -12.28 31.78 -16.34
C ARG A 193 -12.10 32.51 -17.66
N ALA A 194 -11.73 31.79 -18.71
CA ALA A 194 -11.54 32.36 -20.05
C ALA A 194 -12.85 32.54 -20.84
N GLY A 195 -13.97 31.98 -20.36
CA GLY A 195 -15.23 31.94 -21.10
C GLY A 195 -15.15 31.05 -22.35
N VAL A 196 -14.35 30.00 -22.31
CA VAL A 196 -14.17 29.04 -23.40
C VAL A 196 -14.92 27.76 -23.06
N ALA A 197 -15.71 27.25 -24.01
CA ALA A 197 -16.42 25.99 -23.80
C ALA A 197 -15.41 24.82 -23.68
N PRO A 198 -15.47 23.99 -22.62
CA PRO A 198 -14.51 22.89 -22.42
C PRO A 198 -14.43 21.86 -23.55
N LEU A 199 -15.54 21.70 -24.29
CA LEU A 199 -15.69 20.79 -25.42
C LEU A 199 -15.51 21.46 -26.78
N ALA A 200 -15.20 22.76 -26.83
CA ALA A 200 -14.83 23.40 -28.09
C ALA A 200 -13.62 22.67 -28.68
N GLU A 201 -13.65 22.42 -29.98
CA GLU A 201 -12.56 21.75 -30.70
C GLU A 201 -11.57 22.76 -31.29
N THR A 202 -12.02 23.99 -31.52
CA THR A 202 -11.22 25.09 -32.05
C THR A 202 -11.47 26.35 -31.26
N ILE A 203 -10.43 27.17 -31.09
CA ILE A 203 -10.52 28.50 -30.49
C ILE A 203 -9.72 29.51 -31.30
N ASP A 204 -10.13 30.77 -31.25
CA ASP A 204 -9.37 31.85 -31.86
C ASP A 204 -8.17 32.29 -31.00
N SER A 205 -7.31 33.15 -31.55
CA SER A 205 -6.14 33.66 -30.84
C SER A 205 -6.52 34.42 -29.56
N ALA A 206 -7.63 35.16 -29.56
CA ALA A 206 -8.07 35.94 -28.42
C ALA A 206 -8.57 35.05 -27.26
N GLN A 207 -9.23 33.94 -27.56
CA GLN A 207 -9.61 32.91 -26.60
C GLN A 207 -8.37 32.21 -26.03
N ALA A 208 -7.37 31.92 -26.85
CA ALA A 208 -6.09 31.38 -26.38
C ALA A 208 -5.33 32.38 -25.49
N ASP A 209 -5.38 33.69 -25.80
CA ASP A 209 -4.85 34.76 -24.94
C ASP A 209 -5.57 34.79 -23.58
N LYS A 210 -6.90 34.67 -23.58
CA LYS A 210 -7.70 34.60 -22.34
C LYS A 210 -7.37 33.38 -21.49
N LEU A 211 -7.16 32.21 -22.10
CA LEU A 211 -6.74 30.99 -21.39
C LEU A 211 -5.36 31.18 -20.74
N PHE A 212 -4.41 31.77 -21.47
CA PHE A 212 -3.08 32.06 -20.94
C PHE A 212 -3.14 33.08 -19.78
N LEU A 213 -3.95 34.13 -19.91
CA LEU A 213 -4.16 35.11 -18.86
C LEU A 213 -4.83 34.49 -17.61
N ALA A 214 -5.81 33.61 -17.81
CA ALA A 214 -6.43 32.86 -16.72
C ALA A 214 -5.41 31.98 -15.99
N TYR A 215 -4.52 31.32 -16.73
CA TYR A 215 -3.41 30.53 -16.17
C TYR A 215 -2.47 31.39 -15.31
N LYS A 216 -2.01 32.52 -15.84
CA LYS A 216 -1.17 33.46 -15.08
C LYS A 216 -1.89 33.94 -13.81
N THR A 217 -3.17 34.31 -13.92
CA THR A 217 -3.98 34.75 -12.78
C THR A 217 -4.04 33.68 -11.70
N ILE A 218 -4.35 32.43 -12.08
CA ILE A 218 -4.40 31.30 -11.14
C ILE A 218 -3.06 31.14 -10.42
N LEU A 219 -1.94 31.06 -11.15
CA LEU A 219 -0.62 30.74 -10.59
C LEU A 219 -0.17 31.65 -9.42
N PHE A 220 -0.63 32.90 -9.42
CA PHE A 220 -0.30 33.93 -8.44
C PHE A 220 -1.45 34.31 -7.51
N GLU A 221 -2.59 33.63 -7.60
CA GLU A 221 -3.74 33.87 -6.73
C GLU A 221 -3.40 33.58 -5.25
N PRO A 222 -3.93 34.35 -4.28
CA PRO A 222 -3.80 33.99 -2.87
C PRO A 222 -4.53 32.68 -2.57
N ILE A 223 -4.02 31.94 -1.58
CA ILE A 223 -4.65 30.70 -1.13
C ILE A 223 -6.02 31.05 -0.51
N SER A 224 -7.07 30.42 -1.04
CA SER A 224 -8.43 30.40 -0.51
C SER A 224 -8.89 28.94 -0.52
N ALA A 225 -8.38 28.16 0.43
CA ALA A 225 -8.60 26.73 0.49
C ALA A 225 -10.08 26.37 0.68
N ARG A 226 -10.61 25.52 -0.18
CA ARG A 226 -12.00 25.08 -0.18
C ARG A 226 -12.12 23.58 -0.39
N ALA A 227 -13.08 22.95 0.27
CA ALA A 227 -13.52 21.59 -0.03
C ALA A 227 -14.97 21.62 -0.50
N TYR A 228 -15.23 21.01 -1.65
CA TYR A 228 -16.52 20.99 -2.33
C TYR A 228 -17.27 19.70 -1.97
N VAL A 229 -18.61 19.74 -2.00
CA VAL A 229 -19.46 18.58 -1.67
C VAL A 229 -19.24 17.39 -2.62
N ASN A 230 -18.85 17.63 -3.87
CA ASN A 230 -18.46 16.57 -4.81
C ASN A 230 -17.12 15.86 -4.44
N GLY A 231 -16.48 16.32 -3.35
CA GLY A 231 -15.26 15.79 -2.79
C GLY A 231 -13.98 16.35 -3.41
N GLU A 232 -14.06 17.37 -4.28
CA GLU A 232 -12.87 18.11 -4.73
C GLU A 232 -12.34 19.01 -3.61
N ILE A 233 -11.03 19.15 -3.52
CA ILE A 233 -10.36 20.04 -2.56
C ILE A 233 -9.38 20.90 -3.36
N ALA A 234 -9.48 22.21 -3.24
CA ALA A 234 -8.66 23.13 -4.03
C ALA A 234 -8.06 24.23 -3.14
N PRO A 235 -6.84 24.70 -3.44
CA PRO A 235 -6.19 25.81 -2.76
C PRO A 235 -6.79 27.17 -3.15
N ILE A 236 -7.63 27.22 -4.18
CA ILE A 236 -8.28 28.43 -4.69
C ILE A 236 -9.76 28.17 -4.99
N GLU A 237 -10.50 29.24 -5.24
CA GLU A 237 -11.86 29.14 -5.77
C GLU A 237 -11.87 28.61 -7.20
N LEU A 238 -12.56 27.48 -7.38
CA LEU A 238 -12.90 26.90 -8.67
C LEU A 238 -14.25 27.47 -9.14
N LYS A 239 -14.21 28.41 -10.08
CA LYS A 239 -15.40 29.05 -10.67
C LYS A 239 -16.22 28.11 -11.54
N HIS A 240 -15.64 27.03 -12.04
CA HIS A 240 -16.38 26.02 -12.79
C HIS A 240 -17.26 25.12 -11.92
N LEU A 241 -17.06 25.15 -10.59
CA LEU A 241 -17.87 24.40 -9.62
C LEU A 241 -18.92 25.34 -9.00
N THR A 242 -20.19 24.94 -9.09
CA THR A 242 -21.32 25.69 -8.51
C THR A 242 -21.82 25.06 -7.21
N GLU A 243 -21.24 23.92 -6.81
CA GLU A 243 -21.63 23.24 -5.58
C GLU A 243 -21.24 24.05 -4.34
N THR A 244 -21.91 23.76 -3.23
CA THR A 244 -21.53 24.31 -1.93
C THR A 244 -20.15 23.82 -1.51
N PHE A 245 -19.46 24.66 -0.75
CA PHE A 245 -18.11 24.38 -0.27
C PHE A 245 -17.95 24.80 1.20
N THR A 246 -16.95 24.22 1.85
CA THR A 246 -16.44 24.66 3.15
C THR A 246 -15.09 25.32 2.94
N GLN A 247 -14.92 26.52 3.50
CA GLN A 247 -13.66 27.26 3.45
C GLN A 247 -12.79 26.93 4.67
N TYR A 248 -11.48 26.86 4.45
CA TYR A 248 -10.48 26.54 5.48
C TYR A 248 -9.44 27.64 5.60
N SER A 249 -8.75 27.69 6.74
CA SER A 249 -7.72 28.70 7.01
C SER A 249 -6.43 28.44 6.23
N SER A 250 -6.19 27.17 5.87
CA SER A 250 -5.02 26.72 5.12
C SER A 250 -5.40 25.55 4.22
N PHE A 251 -4.59 25.29 3.20
CA PHE A 251 -4.78 24.14 2.33
C PHE A 251 -4.42 22.84 3.06
N SER A 252 -3.42 22.84 3.95
CA SER A 252 -3.14 21.69 4.80
C SER A 252 -4.31 21.31 5.70
N GLU A 253 -5.03 22.28 6.27
CA GLU A 253 -6.22 22.00 7.09
C GLU A 253 -7.32 21.32 6.27
N ALA A 254 -7.59 21.81 5.06
CA ALA A 254 -8.57 21.20 4.15
C ALA A 254 -8.19 19.75 3.81
N LEU A 255 -6.90 19.50 3.49
CA LEU A 255 -6.39 18.16 3.21
C LEU A 255 -6.46 17.26 4.45
N ASP A 256 -6.11 17.75 5.65
CA ASP A 256 -6.13 16.96 6.88
C ASP A 256 -7.55 16.53 7.26
N LYS A 257 -8.52 17.43 7.14
CA LYS A 257 -9.93 17.14 7.45
C LYS A 257 -10.53 16.12 6.49
N HIS A 258 -10.28 16.26 5.19
CA HIS A 258 -10.96 15.43 4.20
C HIS A 258 -10.19 14.16 3.83
N LEU A 259 -8.85 14.22 3.74
CA LEU A 259 -8.02 13.04 3.44
C LEU A 259 -7.59 12.30 4.71
N GLY A 260 -7.35 13.01 5.82
CA GLY A 260 -6.94 12.39 7.09
C GLY A 260 -8.01 11.49 7.70
N ILE A 261 -9.30 11.87 7.58
CA ILE A 261 -10.43 11.02 8.02
C ILE A 261 -10.52 9.77 7.15
N THR A 262 -10.47 9.91 5.82
CA THR A 262 -10.52 8.76 4.90
C THR A 262 -9.36 7.79 5.13
N ALA A 263 -8.14 8.30 5.32
CA ALA A 263 -6.98 7.46 5.63
C ALA A 263 -7.13 6.72 6.97
N SER A 264 -7.69 7.37 7.99
CA SER A 264 -7.95 6.76 9.29
C SER A 264 -9.03 5.67 9.23
N GLN A 265 -10.10 5.91 8.47
CA GLN A 265 -11.17 4.94 8.24
C GLN A 265 -10.65 3.71 7.48
N GLN A 266 -9.94 3.92 6.36
CA GLN A 266 -9.32 2.86 5.57
C GLN A 266 -8.32 2.03 6.40
N ARG A 267 -7.60 2.66 7.33
CA ARG A 267 -6.71 1.96 8.26
C ARG A 267 -7.48 1.02 9.19
N LEU A 268 -8.58 1.49 9.77
CA LEU A 268 -9.43 0.66 10.63
C LEU A 268 -10.01 -0.52 9.84
N ASP A 269 -10.48 -0.28 8.62
CA ASP A 269 -11.02 -1.32 7.75
C ASP A 269 -9.97 -2.36 7.38
N LYS A 270 -8.75 -1.93 7.00
CA LYS A 270 -7.65 -2.85 6.67
C LYS A 270 -7.18 -3.66 7.88
N LYS A 271 -7.08 -3.04 9.06
CA LYS A 271 -6.79 -3.76 10.32
C LYS A 271 -7.88 -4.78 10.63
N ARG A 272 -9.14 -4.39 10.49
CA ARG A 272 -10.30 -5.27 10.69
C ARG A 272 -10.30 -6.45 9.73
N GLN A 273 -10.02 -6.23 8.44
CA GLN A 273 -9.91 -7.30 7.44
C GLN A 273 -8.78 -8.29 7.78
N LYS A 274 -7.59 -7.81 8.15
CA LYS A 274 -6.49 -8.69 8.58
C LYS A 274 -6.86 -9.51 9.81
N PHE A 275 -7.49 -8.88 10.80
CA PHE A 275 -7.94 -9.55 12.01
C PHE A 275 -9.00 -10.63 11.70
N LEU A 276 -9.95 -10.33 10.81
CA LEU A 276 -10.96 -11.30 10.38
C LEU A 276 -10.34 -12.48 9.64
N ALA A 277 -9.40 -12.23 8.72
CA ALA A 277 -8.69 -13.29 8.00
C ALA A 277 -7.88 -14.20 8.94
N GLU A 278 -7.19 -13.63 9.93
CA GLU A 278 -6.45 -14.42 10.92
C GLU A 278 -7.40 -15.21 11.83
N LYS A 279 -8.53 -14.61 12.23
CA LYS A 279 -9.57 -15.31 12.99
C LYS A 279 -10.12 -16.51 12.22
N GLU A 280 -10.44 -16.35 10.94
CA GLU A 280 -10.91 -17.45 10.09
C GLU A 280 -9.88 -18.56 9.96
N ARG A 281 -8.60 -18.21 9.77
CA ARG A 281 -7.51 -19.19 9.72
C ARG A 281 -7.40 -19.99 11.00
N ILE A 282 -7.45 -19.33 12.16
CA ILE A 282 -7.39 -19.99 13.47
C ILE A 282 -8.63 -20.87 13.69
N GLN A 283 -9.82 -20.39 13.32
CA GLN A 283 -11.04 -21.16 13.44
C GLN A 283 -10.98 -22.45 12.61
N HIS A 284 -10.54 -22.35 11.36
CA HIS A 284 -10.37 -23.53 10.50
C HIS A 284 -9.34 -24.52 11.10
N ALA A 285 -8.27 -24.03 11.73
CA ALA A 285 -7.31 -24.90 12.41
C ALA A 285 -7.93 -25.63 13.61
N ILE A 286 -8.77 -24.95 14.40
CA ILE A 286 -9.51 -25.55 15.52
C ILE A 286 -10.47 -26.62 15.01
N ASP A 287 -11.26 -26.33 13.98
CA ASP A 287 -12.24 -27.28 13.43
C ASP A 287 -11.55 -28.55 12.89
N MET A 288 -10.39 -28.41 12.25
CA MET A 288 -9.58 -29.54 11.80
C MET A 288 -9.01 -30.35 12.96
N GLN A 289 -8.54 -29.70 14.03
CA GLN A 289 -8.04 -30.38 15.21
C GLN A 289 -9.15 -31.14 15.95
N GLN A 290 -10.36 -30.57 16.03
CA GLN A 290 -11.52 -31.24 16.63
C GLN A 290 -11.91 -32.50 15.86
N LYS A 291 -11.98 -32.43 14.52
CA LYS A 291 -12.26 -33.62 13.69
C LYS A 291 -11.19 -34.70 13.84
N ASN A 292 -9.93 -34.31 13.93
CA ASN A 292 -8.83 -35.26 14.16
C ASN A 292 -8.93 -35.90 15.54
N LEU A 293 -9.32 -35.14 16.57
CA LEU A 293 -9.55 -35.66 17.91
C LEU A 293 -10.69 -36.67 17.93
N GLU A 294 -11.84 -36.35 17.34
CA GLU A 294 -12.98 -37.26 17.22
C GLU A 294 -12.60 -38.57 16.53
N LYS A 295 -11.80 -38.48 15.45
CA LYS A 295 -11.30 -39.66 14.74
C LYS A 295 -10.37 -40.49 15.61
N ALA A 296 -9.44 -39.86 16.31
CA ALA A 296 -8.52 -40.54 17.21
C ALA A 296 -9.25 -41.22 18.38
N GLU A 297 -10.28 -40.58 18.94
CA GLU A 297 -11.15 -41.17 19.97
C GLU A 297 -11.88 -42.42 19.46
N LEU A 298 -12.42 -42.36 18.24
CA LEU A 298 -13.04 -43.53 17.60
C LEU A 298 -12.04 -44.67 17.41
N GLU A 299 -10.83 -44.35 16.92
CA GLU A 299 -9.75 -45.32 16.74
C GLU A 299 -9.29 -45.95 18.06
N ILE A 300 -9.25 -45.18 19.17
CA ILE A 300 -8.96 -45.69 20.51
C ILE A 300 -9.99 -46.75 20.91
N VAL A 301 -11.28 -46.44 20.79
CA VAL A 301 -12.36 -47.38 21.16
C VAL A 301 -12.29 -48.65 20.31
N GLN A 302 -12.07 -48.52 18.99
CA GLN A 302 -11.98 -49.66 18.08
C GLN A 302 -10.77 -50.54 18.38
N ASN A 303 -9.59 -49.94 18.57
CA ASN A 303 -8.36 -50.68 18.86
C ASN A 303 -8.39 -51.34 20.24
N GLN A 304 -8.99 -50.68 21.24
CA GLN A 304 -9.18 -51.28 22.55
C GLN A 304 -10.08 -52.51 22.47
N ARG A 305 -11.24 -52.41 21.79
CA ARG A 305 -12.14 -53.55 21.59
C ARG A 305 -11.47 -54.69 20.83
N ALA A 306 -10.69 -54.37 19.80
CA ALA A 306 -9.93 -55.37 19.06
C ALA A 306 -8.90 -56.07 19.96
N GLY A 307 -8.19 -55.31 20.82
CA GLY A 307 -7.24 -55.85 21.80
C GLY A 307 -7.91 -56.74 22.85
N GLU A 308 -9.07 -56.34 23.37
CA GLU A 308 -9.88 -57.13 24.31
C GLU A 308 -10.30 -58.47 23.68
N LEU A 309 -10.83 -58.45 22.46
CA LEU A 309 -11.21 -59.66 21.72
C LEU A 309 -10.03 -60.60 21.47
N ILE A 310 -8.87 -60.06 21.10
CA ILE A 310 -7.64 -60.86 20.93
C ILE A 310 -7.25 -61.52 22.25
N TYR A 311 -7.41 -60.83 23.38
CA TYR A 311 -7.06 -61.37 24.69
C TYR A 311 -8.05 -62.44 25.16
N GLU A 312 -9.35 -62.24 24.94
CA GLU A 312 -10.40 -63.22 25.23
C GLU A 312 -10.18 -64.55 24.49
N HIS A 313 -9.79 -64.48 23.21
CA HIS A 313 -9.55 -65.65 22.37
C HIS A 313 -8.06 -65.96 22.16
N TYR A 314 -7.20 -65.53 23.09
CA TYR A 314 -5.75 -65.58 22.90
C TYR A 314 -5.23 -67.00 22.62
N GLN A 315 -5.73 -68.00 23.35
CA GLN A 315 -5.28 -69.37 23.19
C GLN A 315 -5.72 -69.98 21.85
N GLU A 316 -6.98 -69.77 21.46
CA GLU A 316 -7.53 -70.23 20.18
C GLU A 316 -6.78 -69.59 19.00
N LEU A 317 -6.54 -68.28 19.07
CA LEU A 317 -5.76 -67.56 18.08
C LEU A 317 -4.31 -68.05 18.01
N GLN A 318 -3.68 -68.32 19.15
CA GLN A 318 -2.31 -68.82 19.20
C GLN A 318 -2.20 -70.23 18.59
N GLU A 319 -3.17 -71.12 18.87
CA GLU A 319 -3.25 -72.44 18.27
C GLU A 319 -3.42 -72.36 16.75
N ILE A 320 -4.35 -71.52 16.27
CA ILE A 320 -4.56 -71.27 14.83
C ILE A 320 -3.29 -70.73 14.16
N ILE A 321 -2.62 -69.75 14.78
CA ILE A 321 -1.37 -69.18 14.24
C ILE A 321 -0.28 -70.25 14.14
N GLU A 322 -0.14 -71.10 15.15
CA GLU A 322 0.86 -72.16 15.18
C GLU A 322 0.56 -73.25 14.14
N GLU A 323 -0.71 -73.63 13.97
CA GLU A 323 -1.14 -74.54 12.91
C GLU A 323 -0.87 -73.96 11.52
N LEU A 324 -1.19 -72.68 11.31
CA LEU A 324 -0.92 -71.99 10.05
C LEU A 324 0.58 -71.89 9.75
N ARG A 325 1.43 -71.65 10.76
CA ARG A 325 2.90 -71.68 10.61
C ARG A 325 3.40 -73.05 10.18
N LYS A 326 2.94 -74.12 10.84
CA LYS A 326 3.28 -75.51 10.46
C LYS A 326 2.77 -75.87 9.06
N ALA A 327 1.60 -75.38 8.68
CA ALA A 327 1.04 -75.61 7.34
C ALA A 327 1.87 -74.88 6.26
N LYS A 328 2.38 -73.68 6.56
CA LYS A 328 3.26 -72.91 5.66
C LYS A 328 4.61 -73.57 5.40
N GLU A 329 5.11 -74.40 6.32
CA GLU A 329 6.33 -75.21 6.08
C GLU A 329 6.11 -76.33 5.05
N LYS A 330 4.86 -76.76 4.85
CA LYS A 330 4.50 -77.91 4.00
C LYS A 330 3.77 -77.53 2.71
N PHE A 331 3.11 -76.38 2.68
CA PHE A 331 2.26 -75.94 1.57
C PHE A 331 2.51 -74.46 1.23
N SER A 332 2.41 -74.11 -0.05
CA SER A 332 2.42 -72.70 -0.48
C SER A 332 1.12 -71.98 -0.08
N LEU A 333 1.16 -70.65 0.08
CA LEU A 333 -0.01 -69.86 0.50
C LEU A 333 -1.23 -70.03 -0.43
N HIS A 334 -1.01 -70.26 -1.73
CA HIS A 334 -2.08 -70.54 -2.68
C HIS A 334 -2.73 -71.91 -2.45
N GLN A 335 -1.93 -72.92 -2.08
CA GLN A 335 -2.41 -74.25 -1.72
C GLN A 335 -3.11 -74.26 -0.35
N MET A 336 -2.67 -73.43 0.60
CA MET A 336 -3.35 -73.25 1.88
C MET A 336 -4.72 -72.60 1.70
N LYS A 337 -4.83 -71.55 0.86
CA LYS A 337 -6.10 -70.90 0.53
C LYS A 337 -7.14 -71.88 -0.04
N GLU A 338 -6.72 -72.78 -0.94
CA GLU A 338 -7.62 -73.79 -1.51
C GLU A 338 -7.98 -74.91 -0.52
N LYS A 339 -7.07 -75.29 0.40
CA LYS A 339 -7.33 -76.34 1.41
C LYS A 339 -8.18 -75.88 2.59
N LEU A 340 -8.11 -74.60 2.94
CA LEU A 340 -8.85 -74.01 4.06
C LEU A 340 -10.18 -73.36 3.61
N LYS A 341 -10.57 -73.61 2.36
CA LYS A 341 -11.81 -73.09 1.77
C LYS A 341 -13.03 -73.72 2.45
N GLY A 342 -13.79 -72.91 3.19
CA GLY A 342 -14.94 -73.38 3.98
C GLY A 342 -14.59 -73.81 5.41
N HIS A 343 -13.39 -73.48 5.91
CA HIS A 343 -13.07 -73.67 7.32
C HIS A 343 -14.02 -72.83 8.20
N PRO A 344 -14.55 -73.37 9.32
CA PRO A 344 -15.53 -72.66 10.15
C PRO A 344 -15.00 -71.31 10.67
N THR A 345 -13.73 -71.26 11.06
CA THR A 345 -13.12 -70.09 11.72
C THR A 345 -12.22 -69.25 10.80
N ILE A 346 -11.73 -69.79 9.68
CA ILE A 346 -10.79 -69.08 8.78
C ILE A 346 -11.54 -68.76 7.49
N LYS A 347 -11.80 -67.48 7.24
CA LYS A 347 -12.67 -67.03 6.15
C LYS A 347 -11.92 -66.72 4.87
N ASP A 348 -10.74 -66.14 4.98
CA ASP A 348 -9.89 -65.88 3.82
C ASP A 348 -8.41 -65.85 4.18
N ILE A 349 -7.58 -66.11 3.18
CA ILE A 349 -6.13 -65.92 3.23
C ILE A 349 -5.74 -65.13 1.98
N ASP A 350 -5.15 -63.94 2.15
CA ASP A 350 -4.59 -63.18 1.04
C ASP A 350 -3.14 -63.65 0.77
N PRO A 351 -2.88 -64.33 -0.36
CA PRO A 351 -1.54 -64.82 -0.67
C PRO A 351 -0.52 -63.71 -0.97
N LYS A 352 -0.97 -62.47 -1.24
CA LYS A 352 -0.11 -61.33 -1.58
C LYS A 352 0.40 -60.60 -0.35
N THR A 353 -0.46 -60.34 0.63
CA THR A 353 -0.10 -59.65 1.87
C THR A 353 0.26 -60.63 2.99
N SER A 354 -0.06 -61.92 2.82
CA SER A 354 0.01 -62.96 3.86
C SER A 354 -0.96 -62.72 5.03
N ASP A 355 -2.00 -61.90 4.83
CA ASP A 355 -3.04 -61.67 5.83
C ASP A 355 -4.00 -62.86 5.88
N VAL A 356 -4.44 -63.21 7.09
CA VAL A 356 -5.43 -64.26 7.34
C VAL A 356 -6.61 -63.64 8.06
N VAL A 357 -7.81 -63.78 7.48
CA VAL A 357 -9.05 -63.30 8.06
C VAL A 357 -9.69 -64.43 8.86
N ILE A 358 -9.78 -64.23 10.17
CA ILE A 358 -10.37 -65.16 11.13
C ILE A 358 -11.69 -64.56 11.59
N GLU A 359 -12.75 -65.35 11.56
CA GLU A 359 -14.05 -64.99 12.14
C GLU A 359 -14.23 -65.82 13.40
N ILE A 360 -14.33 -65.14 14.54
CA ILE A 360 -14.55 -65.73 15.85
C ILE A 360 -16.00 -65.43 16.22
N ASP A 361 -16.76 -66.46 16.60
CA ASP A 361 -18.13 -66.29 17.08
C ASP A 361 -18.08 -65.55 18.41
N THR A 362 -18.55 -64.30 18.42
CA THR A 362 -18.68 -63.44 19.62
C THR A 362 -19.94 -63.71 20.42
#